data_AF-A0A3M1UJV2-F1
#
_entry.id   AF-A0A3M1UJV2-F1
#
_cell.length_a   1.000
_cell.length_b   1.000
_cell.length_c   1.000
_cell.angle_alpha   90.00
_cell.angle_beta   90.00
_cell.angle_gamma   90.00
#
_symmetry.space_group_name_H-M   'P 1'
#
loop_
_entity.id
_entity.type
_entity.pdbx_description
1 polymer ?
#
loop_
_entity_poly.entity_id
_entity_poly.type
_entity_poly.pdbx_seq_one_letter_code
_entity_poly.pdbx_strand_id
1 'polypeptide(L)'
;RHQENLDIKVVWPGMVKFDRDQLARTKRWIDEFNNGELPADEFQVHIYWNRTYAQHESYKQAIDFSGGATHPESWGGLRQYAENMVNHIHGLFGNIPIIVGEIGYDRDGSPQQARPIGNTPSERVQADWLVRSYLALFAAGIDQCIQYMIDHVWAGGGGWLFGSSGLIDGNNSIALIPWYFTAGTLEVLQNATFVQVVPSGRNDVEIYEMRDGNKTIYVVWSPTAENNVVQNYQLPVTGTSATLMELQTNQPTTAKTGISINNGTVSVTVTETPKFIVVE
;
A
#
# COMPACT_ATOMS: atom_id res chain seq x y z
N ARG A 1 -10.93 26.99 -19.12
CA ARG A 1 -10.18 26.36 -20.23
C ARG A 1 -10.87 25.06 -20.61
N HIS A 2 -12.03 25.15 -21.27
CA HIS A 2 -12.75 23.99 -21.80
C HIS A 2 -13.31 24.43 -23.15
N GLN A 3 -12.56 24.22 -24.23
CA GLN A 3 -13.03 24.55 -25.59
C GLN A 3 -13.17 23.32 -26.49
N GLU A 4 -12.93 22.12 -25.97
CA GLU A 4 -13.30 20.87 -26.62
C GLU A 4 -13.88 19.94 -25.56
N ASN A 5 -14.91 19.21 -25.95
CA ASN A 5 -15.79 18.39 -25.11
C ASN A 5 -15.07 17.11 -24.64
N LEU A 6 -13.94 17.26 -23.96
CA LEU A 6 -13.16 16.19 -23.36
C LEU A 6 -13.24 16.36 -21.85
N ASP A 7 -13.81 15.36 -21.18
CA ASP A 7 -13.81 15.22 -19.72
C ASP A 7 -12.39 14.83 -19.26
N ILE A 8 -11.45 15.76 -19.44
CA ILE A 8 -10.05 15.61 -19.04
C ILE A 8 -9.92 16.15 -17.62
N LYS A 9 -9.58 15.25 -16.70
CA LYS A 9 -9.12 15.64 -15.38
C LYS A 9 -7.69 16.15 -15.43
N VAL A 10 -7.44 17.28 -14.77
CA VAL A 10 -6.13 17.87 -14.58
C VAL A 10 -5.63 17.47 -13.19
N VAL A 11 -4.48 16.81 -13.14
CA VAL A 11 -3.86 16.38 -11.88
C VAL A 11 -2.80 17.40 -11.46
N TRP A 12 -2.81 17.79 -10.19
CA TRP A 12 -1.76 18.63 -9.61
C TRP A 12 -0.40 17.91 -9.73
N PRO A 13 0.72 18.60 -10.05
CA PRO A 13 2.01 17.95 -10.20
C PRO A 13 2.40 17.15 -8.95
N GLY A 14 2.81 15.89 -9.16
CA GLY A 14 3.24 14.98 -8.11
C GLY A 14 4.32 15.56 -7.21
N MET A 15 4.02 15.70 -5.93
CA MET A 15 5.01 16.07 -4.93
C MET A 15 5.91 14.87 -4.62
N VAL A 16 7.22 15.03 -4.74
CA VAL A 16 8.23 13.98 -4.44
C VAL A 16 8.14 13.46 -3.00
N LYS A 17 7.48 14.22 -2.11
CA LYS A 17 7.16 13.89 -0.72
C LYS A 17 6.07 14.84 -0.22
N PHE A 18 5.30 14.45 0.79
CA PHE A 18 4.45 15.38 1.53
C PHE A 18 5.29 16.37 2.36
N ASP A 19 5.56 17.54 1.76
CA ASP A 19 6.28 18.66 2.37
C ASP A 19 5.29 19.79 2.71
N ARG A 20 5.04 19.97 4.01
CA ARG A 20 4.06 20.95 4.53
C ARG A 20 4.47 22.39 4.23
N ASP A 21 5.77 22.68 4.22
CA ASP A 21 6.26 24.03 3.92
C ASP A 21 6.09 24.38 2.44
N GLN A 22 6.34 23.40 1.56
CA GLN A 22 6.03 23.53 0.14
C GLN A 22 4.54 23.76 -0.06
N LEU A 23 3.68 22.98 0.60
CA LEU A 23 2.24 23.11 0.47
C LEU A 23 1.72 24.45 1.00
N ALA A 24 2.26 24.94 2.12
CA ALA A 24 1.91 26.25 2.66
C ALA A 24 2.33 27.40 1.72
N ARG A 25 3.50 27.30 1.06
CA ARG A 25 3.91 28.25 0.01
C ARG A 25 2.97 28.19 -1.20
N THR A 26 2.64 26.99 -1.64
CA THR A 26 1.70 26.75 -2.75
C THR A 26 0.32 27.35 -2.44
N LYS A 27 -0.21 27.12 -1.23
CA LYS A 27 -1.51 27.67 -0.82
C LYS A 27 -1.52 29.19 -0.82
N ARG A 28 -0.47 29.85 -0.31
CA ARG A 28 -0.36 31.31 -0.36
C ARG A 28 -0.37 31.84 -1.79
N TRP A 29 0.35 31.19 -2.69
CA TRP A 29 0.35 31.56 -4.10
C TRP A 29 -1.04 31.36 -4.74
N ILE A 30 -1.71 30.24 -4.45
CA ILE A 30 -3.07 29.97 -4.93
C ILE A 30 -4.09 30.98 -4.40
N ASP A 31 -3.96 31.39 -3.13
CA ASP A 31 -4.81 32.43 -2.54
C ASP A 31 -4.63 33.79 -3.23
N GLU A 32 -3.40 34.15 -3.58
CA GLU A 32 -3.08 35.41 -4.23
C GLU A 32 -3.46 35.42 -5.72
N PHE A 33 -3.22 34.32 -6.44
CA PHE A 33 -3.29 34.29 -7.91
C PHE A 33 -4.43 33.46 -8.49
N ASN A 34 -5.12 32.65 -7.68
CA ASN A 34 -6.21 31.79 -8.14
C ASN A 34 -7.41 31.76 -7.16
N ASN A 35 -7.63 32.85 -6.41
CA ASN A 35 -8.75 33.00 -5.47
C ASN A 35 -8.91 31.86 -4.44
N GLY A 36 -7.83 31.16 -4.12
CA GLY A 36 -7.84 30.05 -3.18
C GLY A 36 -8.27 28.69 -3.77
N GLU A 37 -8.67 28.64 -5.04
CA GLU A 37 -9.08 27.40 -5.71
C GLU A 37 -7.84 26.65 -6.23
N LEU A 38 -7.73 25.34 -6.01
CA LEU A 38 -6.68 24.55 -6.64
C LEU A 38 -6.98 24.44 -8.15
N PRO A 39 -6.05 24.80 -9.06
CA PRO A 39 -6.28 24.66 -10.50
C PRO A 39 -6.02 23.21 -10.98
N ALA A 40 -6.62 22.24 -10.28
CA ALA A 40 -6.55 20.81 -10.57
C ALA A 40 -7.79 20.09 -10.00
N ASP A 41 -8.19 19.01 -10.66
CA ASP A 41 -9.28 18.13 -10.24
C ASP A 41 -8.83 17.10 -9.21
N GLU A 42 -7.52 16.79 -9.16
CA GLU A 42 -6.94 15.76 -8.28
C GLU A 42 -5.58 16.24 -7.73
N PHE A 43 -5.23 15.81 -6.50
CA PHE A 43 -3.97 16.15 -5.85
C PHE A 43 -3.01 14.95 -5.85
N GLN A 44 -1.79 15.11 -6.38
CA GLN A 44 -0.82 14.01 -6.49
C GLN A 44 0.38 14.15 -5.54
N VAL A 45 0.77 13.02 -4.95
CA VAL A 45 1.95 12.86 -4.10
C VAL A 45 2.65 11.54 -4.42
N HIS A 46 3.96 11.47 -4.30
CA HIS A 46 4.74 10.25 -4.41
C HIS A 46 5.14 9.80 -3.00
N ILE A 47 5.13 8.49 -2.74
CA ILE A 47 5.46 7.92 -1.44
C ILE A 47 6.38 6.72 -1.61
N TYR A 48 7.64 6.88 -1.22
CA TYR A 48 8.62 5.81 -1.12
C TYR A 48 8.95 5.56 0.35
N TRP A 49 8.19 4.67 1.00
CA TRP A 49 8.27 4.49 2.46
C TRP A 49 9.68 4.04 2.90
N ASN A 50 10.35 4.91 3.64
CA ASN A 50 11.70 4.76 4.15
C ASN A 50 11.93 5.71 5.34
N ARG A 51 13.11 5.64 5.96
CA ARG A 51 13.40 6.39 7.19
C ARG A 51 13.19 7.88 7.01
N THR A 52 13.61 8.39 5.86
CA THR A 52 13.53 9.82 5.60
C THR A 52 12.09 10.28 5.50
N TYR A 53 11.18 9.48 4.93
CA TYR A 53 9.74 9.75 4.93
C TYR A 53 9.14 9.82 6.33
N ALA A 54 9.53 8.91 7.22
CA ALA A 54 8.98 8.88 8.57
C ALA A 54 9.58 9.94 9.52
N GLN A 55 10.82 10.40 9.28
CA GLN A 55 11.56 11.21 10.25
C GLN A 55 11.82 12.66 9.81
N HIS A 56 11.57 13.00 8.55
CA HIS A 56 11.83 14.33 8.02
C HIS A 56 10.66 14.83 7.18
N GLU A 57 10.42 16.14 7.17
CA GLU A 57 9.35 16.77 6.38
C GLU A 57 9.86 17.39 5.05
N SER A 58 11.16 17.32 4.78
CA SER A 58 11.80 17.95 3.63
C SER A 58 11.79 17.07 2.38
N TYR A 59 11.34 17.61 1.24
CA TYR A 59 11.43 16.94 -0.06
C TYR A 59 12.88 16.60 -0.50
N LYS A 60 13.89 17.32 0.02
CA LYS A 60 15.31 17.04 -0.26
C LYS A 60 15.80 15.73 0.34
N GLN A 61 14.99 15.11 1.20
CA GLN A 61 15.26 13.88 1.92
C GLN A 61 14.08 12.93 1.69
N ALA A 62 13.73 12.67 0.43
CA ALA A 62 12.70 11.69 0.08
C ALA A 62 13.28 10.27 -0.04
N ILE A 63 14.59 10.12 -0.28
CA ILE A 63 15.24 8.82 -0.44
C ILE A 63 16.29 8.64 0.64
N ASP A 64 16.22 7.49 1.33
CA ASP A 64 17.24 7.06 2.29
C ASP A 64 18.30 6.20 1.59
N PHE A 65 19.35 6.85 1.08
CA PHE A 65 20.48 6.13 0.46
C PHE A 65 21.30 5.26 1.42
N SER A 66 21.06 5.35 2.74
CA SER A 66 21.80 4.62 3.77
C SER A 66 21.04 3.44 4.36
N GLY A 67 19.72 3.59 4.53
CA GLY A 67 18.85 2.66 5.24
C GLY A 67 18.11 1.67 4.35
N GLY A 68 17.78 2.02 3.11
CA GLY A 68 16.83 1.22 2.33
C GLY A 68 15.37 1.63 2.58
N ALA A 69 14.48 0.94 1.89
CA ALA A 69 13.07 0.94 2.25
C ALA A 69 12.82 0.17 3.54
N THR A 70 11.61 0.27 4.07
CA THR A 70 11.17 -0.46 5.27
C THR A 70 9.72 -0.91 5.14
N HIS A 71 9.28 -1.82 6.01
CA HIS A 71 7.90 -2.26 6.06
C HIS A 71 6.93 -1.10 6.42
N PRO A 72 5.69 -1.10 5.90
CA PRO A 72 4.79 0.05 5.98
C PRO A 72 4.28 0.39 7.38
N GLU A 73 4.47 -0.46 8.39
CA GLU A 73 4.00 -0.22 9.77
C GLU A 73 5.12 0.29 10.69
N SER A 74 6.33 0.41 10.17
CA SER A 74 7.46 1.01 10.90
C SER A 74 7.23 2.50 11.20
N TRP A 75 7.85 3.00 12.28
CA TRP A 75 7.91 4.43 12.62
C TRP A 75 6.56 5.17 12.67
N GLY A 76 5.53 4.52 13.21
CA GLY A 76 4.17 5.09 13.30
C GLY A 76 3.28 4.73 12.11
N GLY A 77 3.86 4.20 11.04
CA GLY A 77 3.15 3.55 9.96
C GLY A 77 2.70 4.49 8.84
N LEU A 78 2.78 3.96 7.63
CA LEU A 78 2.34 4.55 6.37
C LEU A 78 0.86 4.93 6.41
N ARG A 79 0.00 4.12 7.06
CA ARG A 79 -1.43 4.47 7.21
C ARG A 79 -1.58 5.79 7.95
N GLN A 80 -1.01 5.90 9.15
CA GLN A 80 -1.13 7.12 9.96
C GLN A 80 -0.50 8.33 9.25
N TYR A 81 0.63 8.13 8.57
CA TYR A 81 1.25 9.16 7.74
C TYR A 81 0.29 9.64 6.64
N ALA A 82 -0.31 8.71 5.89
CA ALA A 82 -1.24 9.02 4.81
C ALA A 82 -2.54 9.65 5.33
N GLU A 83 -3.10 9.20 6.45
CA GLU A 83 -4.27 9.83 7.09
C GLU A 83 -4.00 11.29 7.46
N ASN A 84 -2.83 11.55 8.07
CA ASN A 84 -2.43 12.92 8.41
C ASN A 84 -2.25 13.79 7.16
N MET A 85 -1.72 13.22 6.09
CA MET A 85 -1.56 13.90 4.80
C MET A 85 -2.91 14.20 4.16
N VAL A 86 -3.82 13.23 4.08
CA VAL A 86 -5.19 13.37 3.55
C VAL A 86 -5.93 14.47 4.31
N ASN A 87 -5.96 14.40 5.64
CA ASN A 87 -6.61 15.40 6.49
C ASN A 87 -6.04 16.81 6.26
N HIS A 88 -4.72 16.92 6.07
CA HIS A 88 -4.08 18.22 5.84
C HIS A 88 -4.41 18.78 4.45
N ILE A 89 -4.37 17.97 3.40
CA ILE A 89 -4.74 18.38 2.04
C ILE A 89 -6.21 18.78 2.00
N HIS A 90 -7.10 17.99 2.62
CA HIS A 90 -8.53 18.31 2.68
C HIS A 90 -8.83 19.58 3.47
N GLY A 91 -8.05 19.86 4.53
CA GLY A 91 -8.13 21.13 5.25
C GLY A 91 -7.75 22.36 4.41
N LEU A 92 -6.98 22.18 3.33
CA LEU A 92 -6.55 23.28 2.46
C LEU A 92 -7.39 23.41 1.19
N PHE A 93 -7.84 22.28 0.61
CA PHE A 93 -8.44 22.23 -0.72
C PHE A 93 -9.81 21.52 -0.75
N GLY A 94 -10.42 21.27 0.41
CA GLY A 94 -11.68 20.53 0.52
C GLY A 94 -11.50 19.05 0.15
N ASN A 95 -12.60 18.34 -0.12
CA ASN A 95 -12.59 16.91 -0.40
C ASN A 95 -12.10 16.58 -1.84
N ILE A 96 -10.95 17.12 -2.23
CA ILE A 96 -10.31 16.79 -3.50
C ILE A 96 -9.82 15.34 -3.48
N PRO A 97 -9.97 14.57 -4.58
CA PRO A 97 -9.35 13.26 -4.71
C PRO A 97 -7.82 13.34 -4.59
N ILE A 98 -7.24 12.40 -3.85
CA ILE A 98 -5.80 12.32 -3.59
C ILE A 98 -5.24 11.05 -4.21
N ILE A 99 -4.23 11.24 -5.06
CA ILE A 99 -3.57 10.21 -5.84
C ILE A 99 -2.15 10.03 -5.32
N VAL A 100 -1.79 8.79 -4.97
CA VAL A 100 -0.39 8.41 -4.82
C VAL A 100 0.15 8.06 -6.20
N GLY A 101 0.86 9.01 -6.81
CA GLY A 101 1.36 8.92 -8.19
C GLY A 101 2.53 7.96 -8.39
N GLU A 102 3.28 7.70 -7.33
CA GLU A 102 4.35 6.70 -7.30
C GLU A 102 4.40 6.07 -5.91
N ILE A 103 4.42 4.76 -5.88
CA ILE A 103 4.78 3.95 -4.72
C ILE A 103 5.53 2.70 -5.18
N GLY A 104 6.44 2.21 -4.37
CA GLY A 104 7.14 0.98 -4.68
C GLY A 104 8.29 0.67 -3.73
N TYR A 105 8.81 -0.53 -3.92
CA TYR A 105 9.97 -1.05 -3.24
C TYR A 105 10.88 -1.65 -4.30
N ASP A 106 12.18 -1.45 -4.18
CA ASP A 106 13.16 -2.11 -5.05
C ASP A 106 13.65 -3.43 -4.44
N ARG A 107 14.61 -4.04 -5.11
CA ARG A 107 15.44 -5.18 -4.68
C ARG A 107 16.85 -5.10 -5.27
N ASP A 108 17.62 -6.17 -5.17
CA ASP A 108 18.87 -6.37 -5.94
C ASP A 108 19.93 -5.25 -5.78
N GLY A 109 20.09 -4.74 -4.55
CA GLY A 109 21.14 -3.75 -4.22
C GLY A 109 20.72 -2.29 -4.33
N SER A 110 19.49 -1.99 -4.75
CA SER A 110 18.99 -0.62 -4.80
C SER A 110 19.02 0.09 -3.44
N PRO A 111 19.24 1.42 -3.41
CA PRO A 111 19.05 2.24 -2.21
C PRO A 111 17.63 2.23 -1.64
N GLN A 112 16.59 1.84 -2.39
CA GLN A 112 15.20 1.70 -1.93
C GLN A 112 14.78 0.22 -1.81
N GLN A 113 15.74 -0.70 -1.65
CA GLN A 113 15.45 -2.13 -1.65
C GLN A 113 14.66 -2.59 -0.42
N ALA A 114 13.70 -3.49 -0.64
CA ALA A 114 13.12 -4.35 0.37
C ALA A 114 14.12 -5.45 0.74
N ARG A 115 14.78 -5.32 1.89
CA ARG A 115 15.84 -6.26 2.30
C ARG A 115 15.25 -7.62 2.69
N PRO A 116 15.98 -8.74 2.47
CA PRO A 116 15.56 -10.05 2.96
C PRO A 116 15.29 -10.05 4.48
N ILE A 117 14.29 -10.83 4.90
CA ILE A 117 13.91 -10.98 6.31
C ILE A 117 14.06 -12.46 6.69
N GLY A 118 15.06 -12.79 7.51
CA GLY A 118 15.39 -14.17 7.81
C GLY A 118 15.68 -14.97 6.52
N ASN A 119 14.89 -16.02 6.27
CA ASN A 119 15.00 -16.83 5.06
C ASN A 119 14.08 -16.34 3.91
N THR A 120 13.31 -15.28 4.13
CA THR A 120 12.41 -14.71 3.12
C THR A 120 13.22 -13.83 2.16
N PRO A 121 13.28 -14.17 0.86
CA PRO A 121 14.10 -13.44 -0.11
C PRO A 121 13.52 -12.05 -0.40
N SER A 122 14.39 -11.13 -0.84
CA SER A 122 14.05 -9.73 -1.14
C SER A 122 12.82 -9.57 -2.05
N GLU A 123 12.70 -10.39 -3.10
CA GLU A 123 11.54 -10.39 -4.00
C GLU A 123 10.21 -10.70 -3.28
N ARG A 124 10.23 -11.64 -2.33
CA ARG A 124 9.05 -11.95 -1.53
C ARG A 124 8.73 -10.83 -0.54
N VAL A 125 9.75 -10.26 0.11
CA VAL A 125 9.58 -9.12 1.01
C VAL A 125 9.01 -7.91 0.27
N GLN A 126 9.51 -7.63 -0.94
CA GLN A 126 8.99 -6.60 -1.84
C GLN A 126 7.49 -6.80 -2.09
N ALA A 127 7.07 -8.02 -2.42
CA ALA A 127 5.68 -8.36 -2.65
C ALA A 127 4.81 -8.18 -1.39
N ASP A 128 5.27 -8.68 -0.24
CA ASP A 128 4.57 -8.56 1.04
C ASP A 128 4.36 -7.09 1.44
N TRP A 129 5.43 -6.30 1.39
CA TRP A 129 5.38 -4.88 1.74
C TRP A 129 4.53 -4.08 0.76
N LEU A 130 4.51 -4.47 -0.51
CA LEU A 130 3.68 -3.81 -1.50
C LEU A 130 2.19 -3.99 -1.22
N VAL A 131 1.75 -5.23 -0.98
CA VAL A 131 0.34 -5.50 -0.59
C VAL A 131 0.00 -4.74 0.69
N ARG A 132 0.86 -4.78 1.71
CA ARG A 132 0.65 -4.05 2.98
C ARG A 132 0.58 -2.54 2.78
N SER A 133 1.36 -1.98 1.85
CA SER A 133 1.29 -0.58 1.47
C SER A 133 -0.04 -0.23 0.81
N TYR A 134 -0.53 -1.04 -0.12
CA TYR A 134 -1.84 -0.82 -0.74
C TYR A 134 -2.95 -0.82 0.31
N LEU A 135 -2.95 -1.79 1.22
CA LEU A 135 -3.89 -1.85 2.33
C LEU A 135 -3.83 -0.59 3.18
N ALA A 136 -2.62 -0.14 3.56
CA ALA A 136 -2.42 1.06 4.37
C ALA A 136 -2.92 2.34 3.70
N LEU A 137 -2.65 2.53 2.41
CA LEU A 137 -3.11 3.70 1.66
C LEU A 137 -4.62 3.68 1.45
N PHE A 138 -5.19 2.52 1.12
CA PHE A 138 -6.63 2.35 0.97
C PHE A 138 -7.38 2.67 2.27
N ALA A 139 -6.88 2.15 3.40
CA ALA A 139 -7.42 2.45 4.72
C ALA A 139 -7.27 3.93 5.13
N ALA A 140 -6.29 4.63 4.59
CA ALA A 140 -6.04 6.04 4.87
C ALA A 140 -6.93 7.01 4.06
N GLY A 141 -7.75 6.50 3.13
CA GLY A 141 -8.62 7.32 2.28
C GLY A 141 -7.93 7.88 1.03
N ILE A 142 -6.87 7.22 0.55
CA ILE A 142 -6.29 7.52 -0.77
C ILE A 142 -7.20 6.98 -1.86
N ASP A 143 -7.53 7.80 -2.86
CA ASP A 143 -8.46 7.45 -3.94
C ASP A 143 -7.83 6.54 -4.99
N GLN A 144 -6.52 6.72 -5.26
CA GLN A 144 -5.79 5.90 -6.22
C GLN A 144 -4.31 5.82 -5.86
N CYS A 145 -3.70 4.65 -6.04
CA CYS A 145 -2.25 4.48 -5.99
C CYS A 145 -1.73 3.90 -7.30
N ILE A 146 -0.60 4.44 -7.78
CA ILE A 146 0.06 3.98 -8.99
C ILE A 146 1.38 3.33 -8.57
N GLN A 147 1.46 2.02 -8.78
CA GLN A 147 2.70 1.26 -8.57
C GLN A 147 3.75 1.75 -9.57
N TYR A 148 4.83 2.34 -9.04
CA TYR A 148 6.05 2.57 -9.79
C TYR A 148 6.89 1.30 -9.65
N MET A 149 7.01 0.46 -10.68
CA MET A 149 6.49 0.58 -12.04
C MET A 149 6.04 -0.80 -12.54
N ILE A 150 5.54 -0.90 -13.78
CA ILE A 150 5.11 -2.22 -14.28
C ILE A 150 6.30 -3.16 -14.44
N ASP A 151 7.38 -2.73 -15.08
CA ASP A 151 8.56 -3.53 -15.42
C ASP A 151 9.83 -3.06 -14.69
N HIS A 152 10.81 -3.95 -14.51
CA HIS A 152 12.16 -3.49 -14.19
C HIS A 152 12.71 -2.65 -15.35
N VAL A 153 13.59 -1.68 -15.04
CA VAL A 153 14.24 -0.87 -16.08
C VAL A 153 15.12 -1.73 -17.00
N TRP A 154 15.67 -2.83 -16.47
CA TRP A 154 16.34 -3.90 -17.22
C TRP A 154 16.25 -5.22 -16.44
N ALA A 155 16.64 -6.34 -17.07
CA ALA A 155 16.61 -7.65 -16.44
C ALA A 155 17.35 -7.66 -15.08
N GLY A 156 16.62 -7.94 -13.99
CA GLY A 156 17.15 -7.93 -12.63
C GLY A 156 17.48 -6.54 -12.04
N GLY A 157 17.13 -5.44 -12.70
CA GLY A 157 17.10 -4.08 -12.17
C GLY A 157 18.41 -3.47 -11.61
N GLY A 158 19.54 -4.20 -11.64
CA GLY A 158 20.94 -3.72 -11.67
C GLY A 158 21.40 -2.82 -10.54
N GLY A 159 20.68 -2.80 -9.42
CA GLY A 159 21.10 -2.13 -8.18
C GLY A 159 21.04 -0.62 -8.20
N TRP A 160 20.45 0.00 -9.23
CA TRP A 160 20.22 1.44 -9.25
C TRP A 160 18.88 1.77 -8.58
N LEU A 161 18.76 3.01 -8.11
CA LEU A 161 17.52 3.52 -7.54
C LEU A 161 16.38 3.37 -8.56
N PHE A 162 15.31 2.70 -8.15
CA PHE A 162 14.10 2.36 -8.91
C PHE A 162 14.30 1.39 -10.08
N GLY A 163 15.50 0.82 -10.25
CA GLY A 163 15.79 -0.12 -11.33
C GLY A 163 15.02 -1.44 -11.22
N SER A 164 14.64 -1.82 -10.00
CA SER A 164 14.09 -3.13 -9.64
C SER A 164 12.71 -3.06 -8.95
N SER A 165 11.94 -1.98 -9.17
CA SER A 165 10.60 -1.78 -8.58
C SER A 165 9.45 -2.44 -9.34
N GLY A 166 9.76 -3.10 -10.46
CA GLY A 166 8.82 -3.72 -11.38
C GLY A 166 7.96 -4.81 -10.75
N LEU A 167 6.69 -4.89 -11.17
CA LEU A 167 5.87 -6.09 -10.99
C LEU A 167 6.29 -7.22 -11.93
N ILE A 168 6.83 -6.88 -13.10
CA ILE A 168 7.34 -7.81 -14.11
C ILE A 168 8.83 -7.52 -14.36
N ASP A 169 9.57 -8.50 -14.88
CA ASP A 169 10.98 -8.29 -15.21
C ASP A 169 11.13 -7.45 -16.48
N GLY A 170 12.31 -6.82 -16.68
CA GLY A 170 12.60 -5.99 -17.85
C GLY A 170 12.61 -6.73 -19.19
N ASN A 171 12.55 -8.06 -19.15
CA ASN A 171 12.33 -8.93 -20.32
C ASN A 171 10.85 -9.32 -20.52
N ASN A 172 9.91 -8.61 -19.86
CA ASN A 172 8.47 -8.89 -19.81
C ASN A 172 8.08 -10.25 -19.19
N SER A 173 8.92 -10.78 -18.30
CA SER A 173 8.56 -11.97 -17.53
C SER A 173 7.63 -11.59 -16.39
N ILE A 174 6.41 -12.10 -16.42
CA ILE A 174 5.43 -11.94 -15.32
C ILE A 174 5.69 -12.88 -14.14
N ALA A 175 6.76 -13.68 -14.20
CA ALA A 175 7.09 -14.67 -13.19
C ALA A 175 7.78 -14.06 -11.96
N LEU A 176 7.32 -12.89 -11.50
CA LEU A 176 7.77 -12.27 -10.27
C LEU A 176 6.68 -12.31 -9.20
N ILE A 177 7.08 -12.54 -7.95
CA ILE A 177 6.15 -12.64 -6.82
C ILE A 177 5.31 -11.36 -6.63
N PRO A 178 5.83 -10.12 -6.77
CA PRO A 178 5.03 -8.90 -6.65
C PRO A 178 3.85 -8.84 -7.63
N TRP A 179 4.00 -9.34 -8.86
CA TRP A 179 2.89 -9.44 -9.80
C TRP A 179 1.80 -10.39 -9.30
N TYR A 180 2.16 -11.61 -8.93
CA TYR A 180 1.21 -12.61 -8.45
C TYR A 180 0.48 -12.16 -7.19
N PHE A 181 1.18 -11.50 -6.27
CA PHE A 181 0.59 -10.98 -5.04
C PHE A 181 -0.35 -9.81 -5.30
N THR A 182 0.01 -8.92 -6.22
CA THR A 182 -0.87 -7.82 -6.65
C THR A 182 -2.14 -8.37 -7.30
N ALA A 183 -2.01 -9.30 -8.24
CA ALA A 183 -3.14 -9.94 -8.92
C ALA A 183 -4.06 -10.71 -7.95
N GLY A 184 -3.49 -11.49 -7.04
CA GLY A 184 -4.25 -12.21 -6.02
C GLY A 184 -4.95 -11.28 -5.04
N THR A 185 -4.35 -10.12 -4.71
CA THR A 185 -5.00 -9.10 -3.88
C THR A 185 -6.19 -8.48 -4.61
N LEU A 186 -6.05 -8.18 -5.90
CA LEU A 186 -7.15 -7.66 -6.73
C LEU A 186 -8.29 -8.68 -6.89
N GLU A 187 -7.98 -9.97 -7.04
CA GLU A 187 -9.01 -11.03 -7.08
C GLU A 187 -9.93 -10.96 -5.85
N VAL A 188 -9.36 -10.68 -4.68
CA VAL A 188 -10.11 -10.64 -3.41
C VAL A 188 -10.79 -9.29 -3.19
N LEU A 189 -10.12 -8.18 -3.52
CA LEU A 189 -10.48 -6.84 -3.03
C LEU A 189 -10.99 -5.86 -4.09
N GLN A 190 -11.06 -6.21 -5.37
CA GLN A 190 -11.43 -5.26 -6.45
C GLN A 190 -12.73 -4.48 -6.22
N ASN A 191 -13.71 -5.06 -5.52
CA ASN A 191 -15.00 -4.45 -5.20
C ASN A 191 -15.18 -4.16 -3.71
N ALA A 192 -14.14 -4.41 -2.90
CA ALA A 192 -14.21 -4.28 -1.47
C ALA A 192 -14.03 -2.82 -1.04
N THR A 193 -14.71 -2.45 0.04
CA THR A 193 -14.55 -1.16 0.71
C THR A 193 -13.95 -1.37 2.08
N PHE A 194 -13.00 -0.52 2.48
CA PHE A 194 -12.46 -0.55 3.83
C PHE A 194 -13.54 -0.15 4.84
N VAL A 195 -13.64 -0.90 5.94
CA VAL A 195 -14.60 -0.62 7.02
C VAL A 195 -13.86 -0.05 8.23
N GLN A 196 -12.91 -0.81 8.77
CA GLN A 196 -12.19 -0.45 9.99
C GLN A 196 -10.94 -1.31 10.21
N VAL A 197 -10.07 -0.83 11.10
CA VAL A 197 -9.06 -1.66 11.76
C VAL A 197 -9.73 -2.38 12.93
N VAL A 198 -9.64 -3.71 12.95
CA VAL A 198 -10.19 -4.53 14.03
C VAL A 198 -9.14 -4.72 15.11
N PRO A 199 -9.44 -4.41 16.39
CA PRO A 199 -8.52 -4.67 17.49
C PRO A 199 -8.21 -6.16 17.60
N SER A 200 -6.97 -6.56 17.31
CA SER A 200 -6.52 -7.95 17.42
C SER A 200 -6.24 -8.39 18.87
N GLY A 201 -6.11 -7.41 19.78
CA GLY A 201 -5.60 -7.63 21.14
C GLY A 201 -4.12 -8.02 21.20
N ARG A 202 -3.39 -7.88 20.09
CA ARG A 202 -1.96 -8.21 19.98
C ARG A 202 -1.21 -7.17 19.16
N ASN A 203 0.03 -6.87 19.56
CA ASN A 203 0.88 -5.91 18.82
C ASN A 203 1.53 -6.51 17.56
N ASP A 204 1.44 -7.83 17.40
CA ASP A 204 2.05 -8.61 16.32
C ASP A 204 1.00 -9.19 15.35
N VAL A 205 -0.23 -8.69 15.40
CA VAL A 205 -1.32 -9.03 14.47
C VAL A 205 -2.09 -7.76 14.12
N GLU A 206 -2.12 -7.43 12.84
CA GLU A 206 -2.96 -6.36 12.27
C GLU A 206 -4.15 -6.99 11.53
N ILE A 207 -5.32 -6.36 11.64
CA ILE A 207 -6.55 -6.86 11.03
C ILE A 207 -7.32 -5.70 10.42
N TYR A 208 -7.57 -5.77 9.12
CA TYR A 208 -8.53 -4.89 8.45
C TYR A 208 -9.81 -5.64 8.15
N GLU A 209 -10.94 -5.01 8.46
CA GLU A 209 -12.26 -5.43 7.97
C GLU A 209 -12.59 -4.67 6.70
N MET A 210 -13.03 -5.40 5.68
CA MET A 210 -13.52 -4.86 4.43
C MET A 210 -14.88 -5.49 4.07
N ARG A 211 -15.62 -4.81 3.20
CA ARG A 211 -16.97 -5.19 2.76
C ARG A 211 -17.05 -5.30 1.25
N ASP A 212 -17.47 -6.45 0.73
CA ASP A 212 -17.83 -6.65 -0.68
C ASP A 212 -19.27 -7.19 -0.74
N GLY A 213 -20.23 -6.28 -0.99
CA GLY A 213 -21.65 -6.58 -0.89
C GLY A 213 -22.02 -7.14 0.50
N ASN A 214 -22.52 -8.38 0.53
CA ASN A 214 -22.87 -9.06 1.80
C ASN A 214 -21.69 -9.79 2.46
N LYS A 215 -20.53 -9.90 1.78
CA LYS A 215 -19.37 -10.60 2.30
C LYS A 215 -18.55 -9.70 3.20
N THR A 216 -18.08 -10.25 4.32
CA THR A 216 -17.07 -9.59 5.16
C THR A 216 -15.71 -10.20 4.86
N ILE A 217 -14.71 -9.37 4.60
CA ILE A 217 -13.34 -9.81 4.31
C ILE A 217 -12.45 -9.31 5.44
N TYR A 218 -11.82 -10.23 6.17
CA TYR A 218 -10.78 -9.89 7.13
C TYR A 218 -9.43 -10.11 6.48
N VAL A 219 -8.61 -9.06 6.45
CA VAL A 219 -7.21 -9.14 6.00
C VAL A 219 -6.33 -9.19 7.24
N VAL A 220 -5.55 -10.25 7.42
CA VAL A 220 -4.77 -10.50 8.65
C VAL A 220 -3.31 -10.73 8.31
N TRP A 221 -2.41 -10.03 8.99
CA TRP A 221 -0.95 -10.19 8.85
C TRP A 221 -0.21 -9.79 10.13
N SER A 222 1.08 -10.13 10.20
CA SER A 222 2.01 -9.64 11.20
C SER A 222 2.63 -8.32 10.71
N PRO A 223 2.44 -7.18 11.40
CA PRO A 223 2.95 -5.87 10.97
C PRO A 223 4.45 -5.69 11.26
N THR A 224 5.23 -6.77 11.21
CA THR A 224 6.66 -6.84 11.54
C THR A 224 7.53 -6.94 10.29
N ALA A 225 8.85 -6.90 10.49
CA ALA A 225 9.88 -7.32 9.54
C ALA A 225 10.91 -8.24 10.23
N GLU A 226 10.42 -9.23 10.96
CA GLU A 226 11.16 -10.13 11.85
C GLU A 226 10.94 -11.62 11.52
N ASN A 227 10.24 -11.93 10.42
CA ASN A 227 9.81 -13.29 10.07
C ASN A 227 8.92 -13.91 11.17
N ASN A 228 8.05 -13.08 11.76
CA ASN A 228 7.18 -13.48 12.86
C ASN A 228 6.07 -14.43 12.39
N VAL A 229 5.71 -15.38 13.24
CA VAL A 229 4.65 -16.36 12.99
C VAL A 229 3.79 -16.52 14.24
N VAL A 230 2.51 -16.12 14.15
CA VAL A 230 1.52 -16.33 15.22
C VAL A 230 0.66 -17.53 14.85
N GLN A 231 0.90 -18.66 15.50
CA GLN A 231 0.14 -19.89 15.28
C GLN A 231 -1.23 -19.82 15.96
N ASN A 232 -2.24 -20.42 15.32
CA ASN A 232 -3.58 -20.62 15.88
C ASN A 232 -4.23 -19.33 16.42
N TYR A 233 -3.99 -18.18 15.77
CA TYR A 233 -4.68 -16.95 16.10
C TYR A 233 -6.18 -17.13 15.89
N GLN A 234 -6.97 -16.87 16.93
CA GLN A 234 -8.42 -17.01 16.91
C GLN A 234 -9.03 -15.69 16.45
N LEU A 235 -9.26 -15.56 15.14
CA LEU A 235 -9.91 -14.39 14.55
C LEU A 235 -11.41 -14.45 14.82
N PRO A 236 -12.00 -13.47 15.54
CA PRO A 236 -13.44 -13.37 15.67
C PRO A 236 -14.08 -13.05 14.32
N VAL A 237 -15.13 -13.79 13.96
CA VAL A 237 -15.88 -13.60 12.71
C VAL A 237 -17.38 -13.75 12.96
N THR A 238 -18.18 -13.07 12.14
CA THR A 238 -19.64 -13.24 12.13
C THR A 238 -20.06 -13.73 10.75
N GLY A 239 -20.61 -14.93 10.68
CA GLY A 239 -21.08 -15.56 9.45
C GLY A 239 -21.34 -17.05 9.63
N THR A 240 -21.76 -17.68 8.54
CA THR A 240 -22.10 -19.11 8.48
C THR A 240 -21.02 -19.95 7.81
N SER A 241 -20.21 -19.32 6.94
CA SER A 241 -19.09 -19.97 6.26
C SER A 241 -17.88 -19.04 6.16
N ALA A 242 -16.69 -19.62 6.12
CA ALA A 242 -15.44 -18.88 5.96
C ALA A 242 -14.53 -19.58 4.96
N THR A 243 -13.89 -18.78 4.10
CA THR A 243 -12.88 -19.24 3.14
C THR A 243 -11.59 -18.47 3.37
N LEU A 244 -10.50 -19.19 3.60
CA LEU A 244 -9.15 -18.66 3.58
C LEU A 244 -8.68 -18.56 2.12
N MET A 245 -8.28 -17.37 1.69
CA MET A 245 -7.69 -17.09 0.39
C MET A 245 -6.23 -16.64 0.60
N GLU A 246 -5.28 -17.43 0.09
CA GLU A 246 -3.84 -17.21 0.28
C GLU A 246 -3.14 -16.84 -1.02
N LEU A 247 -2.35 -15.77 -0.98
CA LEU A 247 -1.53 -15.33 -2.11
C LEU A 247 -0.52 -16.42 -2.50
N GLN A 248 -0.38 -16.64 -3.81
CA GLN A 248 0.51 -17.64 -4.38
C GLN A 248 1.72 -16.97 -5.02
N THR A 249 2.90 -17.60 -4.91
CA THR A 249 4.15 -17.05 -5.46
C THR A 249 4.35 -17.35 -6.94
N ASN A 250 3.43 -18.07 -7.57
CA ASN A 250 3.54 -18.56 -8.94
C ASN A 250 2.21 -18.60 -9.70
N GLN A 251 1.13 -18.02 -9.14
CA GLN A 251 -0.19 -17.98 -9.75
C GLN A 251 -0.83 -16.61 -9.49
N PRO A 252 -1.54 -16.02 -10.48
CA PRO A 252 -2.21 -14.73 -10.30
C PRO A 252 -3.51 -14.83 -9.49
N THR A 253 -3.90 -16.04 -9.08
CA THR A 253 -5.07 -16.33 -8.25
C THR A 253 -4.65 -16.86 -6.89
N THR A 254 -5.52 -16.66 -5.92
CA THR A 254 -5.39 -17.16 -4.55
C THR A 254 -5.69 -18.66 -4.46
N ALA A 255 -4.99 -19.35 -3.57
CA ALA A 255 -5.39 -20.68 -3.12
C ALA A 255 -6.55 -20.54 -2.13
N LYS A 256 -7.64 -21.28 -2.36
CA LYS A 256 -8.89 -21.18 -1.58
C LYS A 256 -9.09 -22.42 -0.73
N THR A 257 -9.24 -22.23 0.58
CA THR A 257 -9.45 -23.31 1.55
C THR A 257 -10.66 -22.98 2.42
N GLY A 258 -11.69 -23.83 2.41
CA GLY A 258 -12.79 -23.70 3.37
C GLY A 258 -12.28 -23.95 4.79
N ILE A 259 -12.59 -23.03 5.71
CA ILE A 259 -12.20 -23.14 7.12
C ILE A 259 -13.44 -23.11 8.01
N SER A 260 -13.44 -23.89 9.09
CA SER A 260 -14.58 -23.98 9.98
C SER A 260 -14.64 -22.80 10.94
N ILE A 261 -15.83 -22.21 11.07
CA ILE A 261 -16.16 -21.27 12.14
C ILE A 261 -16.55 -22.08 13.38
N ASN A 262 -15.76 -21.97 14.45
CA ASN A 262 -16.01 -22.65 15.71
C ASN A 262 -16.22 -21.61 16.79
N ASN A 263 -17.39 -21.61 17.44
CA ASN A 263 -17.73 -20.65 18.50
C ASN A 263 -17.50 -19.17 18.09
N GLY A 264 -17.80 -18.82 16.84
CA GLY A 264 -17.64 -17.46 16.32
C GLY A 264 -16.19 -17.07 15.99
N THR A 265 -15.26 -18.02 15.93
CA THR A 265 -13.88 -17.74 15.50
C THR A 265 -13.42 -18.67 14.39
N VAL A 266 -12.40 -18.23 13.64
CA VAL A 266 -11.59 -19.08 12.76
C VAL A 266 -10.15 -19.10 13.24
N SER A 267 -9.49 -20.25 13.12
CA SER A 267 -8.09 -20.41 13.48
C SER A 267 -7.20 -20.11 12.27
N VAL A 268 -6.28 -19.16 12.40
CA VAL A 268 -5.39 -18.73 11.32
C VAL A 268 -3.94 -18.69 11.82
N THR A 269 -3.00 -19.18 11.03
CA THR A 269 -1.58 -18.89 11.23
C THR A 269 -1.25 -17.57 10.55
N VAL A 270 -0.90 -16.56 11.34
CA VAL A 270 -0.57 -15.21 10.88
C VAL A 270 0.92 -15.10 10.61
N THR A 271 1.28 -14.54 9.46
CA THR A 271 2.66 -14.25 9.04
C THR A 271 2.73 -12.84 8.46
N GLU A 272 3.90 -12.41 8.01
CA GLU A 272 4.07 -11.09 7.37
C GLU A 272 3.38 -10.95 6.00
N THR A 273 2.93 -12.08 5.42
CA THR A 273 2.12 -12.10 4.20
C THR A 273 0.64 -11.97 4.55
N PRO A 274 -0.07 -10.96 3.99
CA PRO A 274 -1.50 -10.83 4.15
C PRO A 274 -2.28 -12.09 3.76
N LYS A 275 -3.16 -12.53 4.66
CA LYS A 275 -4.15 -13.58 4.43
C LYS A 275 -5.54 -12.98 4.41
N PHE A 276 -6.39 -13.49 3.53
CA PHE A 276 -7.75 -12.99 3.37
C PHE A 276 -8.74 -14.04 3.84
N ILE A 277 -9.58 -13.69 4.81
CA ILE A 277 -10.65 -14.55 5.32
C ILE A 277 -11.96 -13.95 4.85
N VAL A 278 -12.59 -14.58 3.86
CA VAL A 278 -13.88 -14.17 3.31
C VAL A 278 -14.99 -14.92 4.05
N VAL A 279 -15.92 -14.18 4.62
CA VAL A 279 -16.99 -14.68 5.49
C VAL A 279 -18.35 -14.31 4.89
N GLU A 280 -19.24 -15.29 4.82
CA GLU A 280 -20.64 -15.18 4.34
C GLU A 280 -21.64 -15.67 5.39
#